data_AF-A0A971D3I7-F1
#
_entry.id   AF-A0A971D3I7-F1
#
_cell.length_a   1.000
_cell.length_b   1.000
_cell.length_c   1.000
_cell.angle_alpha   90.00
_cell.angle_beta   90.00
_cell.angle_gamma   90.00
#
_symmetry.space_group_name_H-M   'P 1'
#
loop_
_entity.id
_entity.type
_entity.pdbx_description
1 polymer ?
#
loop_
_entity_poly.entity_id
_entity_poly.type
_entity_poly.pdbx_seq_one_letter_code
_entity_poly.pdbx_strand_id
1 'polypeptide(L)'
;MSFRSGFVAVLGRPNVGKSTLVNALVGRKVSIVSDHPQTTRRRITGVVTQQDCQLVLLDLPGFQRPFDSLTRRMQAAVDDALGEVDAALVLL
;
A
#
# COMPACT_ATOMS: atom_id res chain seq x y z
N MET A 1 21.29 -19.14 6.48
CA MET A 1 20.67 -18.40 5.36
C MET A 1 20.72 -16.92 5.72
N SER A 2 20.98 -16.00 4.78
CA SER A 2 20.96 -14.56 5.11
C SER A 2 19.52 -14.07 5.15
N PHE A 3 19.15 -13.36 6.21
CA PHE A 3 17.86 -12.69 6.31
C PHE A 3 17.70 -11.65 5.18
N ARG A 4 16.51 -11.56 4.58
CA ARG A 4 16.23 -10.60 3.49
C ARG A 4 15.16 -9.60 3.92
N SER A 5 15.23 -8.37 3.41
CA SER A 5 14.15 -7.40 3.59
C SER A 5 13.96 -6.55 2.34
N GLY A 6 12.75 -6.05 2.14
CA GLY A 6 12.43 -5.13 1.06
C GLY A 6 11.07 -4.46 1.21
N PHE A 7 10.91 -3.35 0.50
CA PHE A 7 9.70 -2.55 0.40
C PHE A 7 8.85 -3.02 -0.78
N VAL A 8 7.56 -3.23 -0.54
CA VAL A 8 6.60 -3.66 -1.58
C VAL A 8 5.43 -2.69 -1.61
N ALA A 9 5.27 -1.99 -2.73
CA ALA A 9 4.09 -1.14 -2.96
C ALA A 9 2.85 -2.00 -3.24
N VAL A 10 1.74 -1.74 -2.55
CA VAL A 10 0.44 -2.36 -2.83
C VAL A 10 -0.43 -1.37 -3.60
N LEU A 11 -0.65 -1.67 -4.88
CA LEU A 11 -1.26 -0.79 -5.88
C LEU A 11 -2.58 -1.36 -6.40
N GLY A 12 -3.37 -0.49 -7.02
CA GLY A 12 -4.65 -0.85 -7.64
C GLY A 12 -5.65 0.30 -7.57
N ARG A 13 -6.79 0.14 -8.27
CA ARG A 13 -7.87 1.14 -8.24
C ARG A 13 -8.43 1.34 -6.82
N PRO A 14 -9.16 2.44 -6.55
CA PRO A 14 -9.92 2.56 -5.30
C PRO A 14 -10.80 1.32 -5.06
N ASN A 15 -10.92 0.91 -3.79
CA ASN A 15 -11.80 -0.18 -3.32
C ASN A 15 -11.52 -1.61 -3.84
N VAL A 16 -10.40 -1.89 -4.51
CA VAL A 16 -10.03 -3.27 -4.92
C VAL A 16 -9.53 -4.18 -3.76
N GLY A 17 -9.64 -3.73 -2.51
CA GLY A 17 -9.26 -4.54 -1.34
C GLY A 17 -7.79 -4.48 -0.90
N LYS A 18 -7.01 -3.50 -1.39
CA LYS A 18 -5.58 -3.28 -1.00
C LYS A 18 -5.35 -3.34 0.51
N SER A 19 -6.04 -2.49 1.26
CA SER A 19 -5.92 -2.39 2.72
C SER A 19 -6.41 -3.65 3.45
N THR A 20 -7.38 -4.37 2.87
CA THR A 20 -7.82 -5.68 3.35
C THR A 20 -6.71 -6.72 3.21
N LEU A 21 -6.04 -6.78 2.05
CA LEU A 21 -4.90 -7.66 1.82
C LEU A 21 -3.75 -7.35 2.77
N VAL A 22 -3.42 -6.06 2.95
CA VAL A 22 -2.35 -5.65 3.88
C VAL A 22 -2.66 -6.10 5.31
N ASN A 23 -3.89 -5.89 5.79
CA ASN A 23 -4.31 -6.36 7.11
C ASN A 23 -4.22 -7.88 7.25
N ALA A 24 -4.63 -8.62 6.21
CA ALA A 24 -4.55 -10.08 6.20
C ALA A 24 -3.11 -10.58 6.27
N LEU A 25 -2.20 -9.99 5.47
CA LEU A 25 -0.78 -10.36 5.46
C LEU A 25 -0.07 -10.02 6.77
N VAL A 26 -0.41 -8.89 7.39
CA VAL A 26 0.16 -8.47 8.68
C VAL A 26 -0.46 -9.23 9.86
N GLY A 27 -1.60 -9.90 9.67
CA GLY A 27 -2.30 -10.66 10.72
C GLY A 27 -3.03 -9.80 11.76
N ARG A 28 -3.11 -8.48 11.56
CA ARG A 28 -3.85 -7.54 12.40
C ARG A 28 -4.29 -6.32 11.60
N LYS A 29 -5.28 -5.60 12.13
CA LYS A 29 -5.83 -4.39 11.50
C LYS A 29 -4.87 -3.19 11.66
N VAL A 30 -3.96 -3.01 10.72
CA VAL A 30 -3.01 -1.87 10.64
C VAL A 30 -3.46 -0.77 9.69
N SER A 31 -4.24 -1.12 8.67
CA SER A 31 -4.78 -0.18 7.69
C SER A 31 -6.29 -0.01 7.83
N ILE A 32 -6.77 1.18 7.48
CA ILE A 32 -8.18 1.54 7.50
C ILE A 32 -8.86 0.93 6.27
N VAL A 33 -9.96 0.21 6.49
CA VAL A 33 -10.77 -0.38 5.44
C VAL A 33 -12.16 0.23 5.52
N SER A 34 -12.68 0.71 4.39
CA SER A 34 -14.05 1.18 4.20
C SER A 34 -14.42 1.03 2.73
N ASP A 35 -15.72 0.90 2.49
CA ASP A 35 -16.38 0.97 1.20
C ASP A 35 -16.38 2.39 0.59
N HIS A 36 -16.11 3.42 1.40
CA HIS A 36 -16.01 4.78 0.93
C HIS A 36 -14.74 4.97 0.08
N PRO A 37 -14.86 5.54 -1.14
CA PRO A 37 -13.70 5.88 -1.94
C PRO A 37 -12.73 6.78 -1.18
N GLN A 38 -11.44 6.68 -1.51
CA GLN A 38 -10.39 7.52 -0.91
C GLN A 38 -10.20 7.32 0.60
N THR A 39 -10.45 6.10 1.09
CA THR A 39 -10.18 5.70 2.48
C THR A 39 -8.69 5.84 2.85
N THR A 40 -7.78 5.37 1.98
CA THR A 40 -6.33 5.52 2.15
C THR A 40 -5.85 6.80 1.48
N ARG A 41 -5.71 7.89 2.25
CA ARG A 41 -5.26 9.21 1.75
C ARG A 41 -3.75 9.46 1.93
N ARG A 42 -3.12 8.67 2.79
CA ARG A 42 -1.69 8.69 3.09
C ARG A 42 -1.17 7.25 3.03
N ARG A 43 0.13 7.10 2.73
CA ARG A 43 0.82 5.82 2.82
C ARG A 43 0.70 5.26 4.24
N ILE A 44 0.25 4.00 4.35
CA ILE A 44 0.29 3.23 5.61
C ILE A 44 1.30 2.10 5.43
N THR A 45 2.11 1.84 6.45
CA THR A 45 3.14 0.80 6.42
C THR A 45 2.69 -0.42 7.23
N GLY A 46 2.62 -1.58 6.58
CA GLY A 46 2.42 -2.88 7.21
C GLY A 46 3.71 -3.68 7.16
N VAL A 47 4.15 -4.23 8.29
CA VAL A 47 5.38 -5.05 8.35
C VAL A 47 5.01 -6.50 8.58
N VAL A 48 5.48 -7.37 7.69
CA VAL A 48 5.34 -8.82 7.79
C VAL A 48 6.73 -9.41 8.00
N THR A 49 6.95 -10.00 9.17
CA THR A 49 8.24 -10.62 9.53
C THR A 49 8.06 -12.13 9.58
N GLN A 50 8.89 -12.85 8.83
CA GLN A 50 9.02 -14.29 8.82
C GLN A 50 10.40 -14.70 9.34
N GLN A 51 10.66 -16.01 9.44
CA GLN A 51 11.92 -16.54 9.98
C GLN A 51 13.16 -16.09 9.19
N ASP A 52 13.04 -15.92 7.87
CA ASP A 52 14.14 -15.65 6.95
C ASP A 52 13.97 -14.34 6.14
N CYS A 53 12.84 -13.64 6.29
CA CYS A 53 12.60 -12.39 5.58
C CYS A 53 11.67 -11.40 6.29
N GLN A 54 11.70 -10.15 5.85
CA GLN A 54 10.76 -9.10 6.25
C GLN A 54 10.27 -8.28 5.06
N LEU A 55 8.96 -8.24 4.87
CA LEU A 55 8.29 -7.44 3.86
C LEU A 55 7.74 -6.17 4.50
N VAL A 56 8.10 -5.01 3.95
CA VAL A 56 7.53 -3.72 4.31
C VAL A 56 6.51 -3.33 3.26
N LEU A 57 5.24 -3.64 3.53
CA LEU A 57 4.11 -3.37 2.64
C LEU A 57 3.72 -1.90 2.75
N LEU A 58 3.74 -1.18 1.62
CA LEU A 58 3.25 0.19 1.53
C LEU A 58 1.82 0.15 0.96
N ASP A 59 0.83 0.36 1.83
CA ASP A 59 -0.56 0.55 1.42
C ASP A 59 -0.74 1.98 0.90
N LEU A 60 -0.96 2.09 -0.39
CA LEU A 60 -0.99 3.37 -1.10
C LEU A 60 -2.42 3.77 -1.49
N PRO A 61 -2.66 5.09 -1.67
CA PRO A 61 -3.89 5.57 -2.27
C PRO A 61 -4.25 4.82 -3.56
N GLY A 62 -5.54 4.60 -3.79
CA GLY A 62 -6.00 3.96 -5.03
C GLY A 62 -5.67 4.82 -6.25
N PHE A 63 -5.11 4.18 -7.29
CA PHE A 63 -4.75 4.86 -8.54
C PHE A 63 -6.01 5.34 -9.27
N GLN A 64 -6.09 6.64 -9.50
CA GLN A 64 -7.23 7.30 -10.16
C GLN A 64 -6.77 8.60 -10.80
N ARG A 65 -7.47 9.05 -11.84
CA ARG A 65 -7.17 10.36 -12.45
C ARG A 65 -7.44 11.48 -11.44
N PRO A 66 -6.46 12.35 -11.16
CA PRO A 66 -6.69 13.49 -10.27
C PRO A 66 -7.68 14.48 -10.89
N PHE A 67 -8.64 14.94 -10.09
CA PHE A 67 -9.65 15.93 -10.50
C PHE A 67 -9.80 17.09 -9.50
N ASP A 68 -9.19 16.96 -8.32
CA ASP A 68 -9.20 17.99 -7.27
C ASP A 68 -7.83 18.10 -6.57
N SER A 69 -7.73 18.92 -5.53
CA SER A 69 -6.48 19.10 -4.76
C SER A 69 -6.11 17.86 -3.93
N LEU A 70 -7.09 17.10 -3.46
CA LEU A 70 -6.88 15.91 -2.65
C LEU A 70 -6.31 14.76 -3.49
N THR A 71 -6.97 14.44 -4.59
CA THR A 71 -6.57 13.37 -5.52
C THR A 71 -5.21 13.66 -6.15
N ARG A 72 -4.84 14.93 -6.38
CA ARG A 72 -3.47 15.30 -6.79
C ARG A 72 -2.43 14.97 -5.72
N ARG A 73 -2.70 15.29 -4.45
CA ARG A 73 -1.80 14.92 -3.34
C ARG A 73 -1.70 13.40 -3.16
N MET A 74 -2.80 12.69 -3.36
CA MET A 74 -2.82 11.23 -3.31
C MET A 74 -1.98 10.62 -4.44
N GLN A 75 -2.06 11.17 -5.66
CA GLN A 75 -1.23 10.73 -6.77
C GLN A 75 0.25 10.99 -6.50
N ALA A 76 0.62 12.17 -5.99
CA ALA A 76 1.99 12.47 -5.60
C ALA A 76 2.53 11.46 -4.57
N ALA A 77 1.72 11.08 -3.57
CA ALA A 77 2.12 10.07 -2.59
C ALA A 77 2.31 8.66 -3.18
N VAL A 78 1.61 8.33 -4.28
CA VAL A 78 1.84 7.10 -5.03
C VAL A 78 3.15 7.19 -5.81
N ASP A 79 3.35 8.30 -6.52
CA ASP A 79 4.55 8.53 -7.35
C ASP A 79 5.82 8.51 -6.49
N ASP A 80 5.81 9.19 -5.33
CA ASP A 80 6.92 9.19 -4.37
C ASP A 80 7.23 7.78 -3.88
N ALA A 81 6.20 6.99 -3.52
CA ALA A 81 6.40 5.63 -3.02
C ALA A 81 6.95 4.68 -4.08
N LEU A 82 6.57 4.86 -5.35
CA LEU A 82 7.09 4.05 -6.46
C LEU A 82 8.59 4.26 -6.71
N GLY A 83 9.13 5.42 -6.34
CA GLY A 83 10.56 5.69 -6.42
C GLY A 83 11.41 5.01 -5.33
N GLU A 84 10.78 4.50 -4.28
CA GLU A 84 11.46 3.99 -3.07
C GLU A 84 11.34 2.47 -2.88
N VAL A 85 10.55 1.77 -3.70
CA VAL A 85 10.20 0.35 -3.48
C VAL A 85 11.06 -0.63 -4.27
N ASP A 86 11.30 -1.81 -3.71
CA ASP A 86 11.99 -2.91 -4.36
C ASP A 86 11.07 -3.69 -5.31
N ALA A 87 9.76 -3.70 -5.03
CA ALA A 87 8.75 -4.39 -5.84
C ALA A 87 7.37 -3.73 -5.74
N ALA A 88 6.48 -4.08 -6.67
CA ALA A 88 5.08 -3.67 -6.67
C ALA A 88 4.14 -4.86 -6.83
N LEU A 89 3.07 -4.88 -6.01
CA LEU A 89 1.96 -5.80 -6.09
C LEU A 89 0.72 -5.06 -6.58
N VAL A 90 0.23 -5.41 -7.76
CA VAL A 90 -0.93 -4.76 -8.39
C VAL A 90 -2.18 -5.63 -8.23
N LEU A 91 -3.20 -5.08 -7.57
CA LEU A 91 -4.54 -5.67 -7.46
C LEU A 91 -5.44 -5.07 -8.54
N LEU A 92 -6.12 -5.92 -9.31
CA LEU A 92 -6.92 -5.57 -10.50
C LEU A 92 -8.42 -5.41 -10.19
#